data_AF-A0A2A5V2X3-F1
#
_entry.id   AF-A0A2A5V2X3-F1
#
_cell.length_a   1.000
_cell.length_b   1.000
_cell.length_c   1.000
_cell.angle_alpha   90.00
_cell.angle_beta   90.00
_cell.angle_gamma   90.00
#
_symmetry.space_group_name_H-M   'P 1'
#
loop_
_entity.id
_entity.type
_entity.pdbx_description
1 polymer ?
#
loop_
_entity_poly.entity_id
_entity_poly.type
_entity_poly.pdbx_seq_one_letter_code
_entity_poly.pdbx_strand_id
1 'polypeptide(L)'
;MEKSYIHLYNKLIELSRNKDLYKDFKNQDIFSDRLTFFLIHFAIFFKVFKNKDNRKTLQEIYDFTFRQLELSIREIGYGDQSINKKMKDYINLFHDIIDKFHFWDDLNKERKQEIIVNYTSSSKKSSFLLDYFESFLISLKKNTLNSYIKSVIKN
;
A
#
# COMPACT_ATOMS: atom_id res chain seq x y z
N MET A 1 26.20 -3.44 -3.27
CA MET A 1 25.32 -2.76 -2.30
C MET A 1 23.93 -3.31 -2.51
N GLU A 2 23.36 -3.94 -1.48
CA GLU A 2 21.94 -4.29 -1.47
C GLU A 2 21.16 -2.98 -1.61
N LYS A 3 20.34 -2.84 -2.66
CA LYS A 3 19.51 -1.63 -2.82
C LYS A 3 18.51 -1.62 -1.68
N SER A 4 18.76 -0.80 -0.67
CA SER A 4 17.82 -0.60 0.42
C SER A 4 16.68 0.27 -0.08
N TYR A 5 15.48 -0.31 -0.22
CA TYR A 5 14.26 0.43 -0.54
C TYR A 5 13.62 1.06 0.70
N ILE A 6 14.40 1.25 1.78
CA ILE A 6 13.93 1.70 3.09
C ILE A 6 13.20 3.03 3.04
N HIS A 7 13.62 3.95 2.18
CA HIS A 7 12.98 5.25 2.08
C HIS A 7 11.60 5.17 1.40
N LEU A 8 11.49 4.34 0.35
CA LEU A 8 10.19 4.06 -0.26
C LEU A 8 9.26 3.38 0.74
N TYR A 9 9.77 2.38 1.46
CA TYR A 9 9.04 1.70 2.53
C TYR A 9 8.56 2.69 3.61
N ASN A 10 9.45 3.52 4.13
CA ASN A 10 9.11 4.55 5.12
C ASN A 10 8.08 5.56 4.58
N LYS A 11 8.16 5.90 3.28
CA LYS A 11 7.16 6.77 2.65
C LYS A 11 5.78 6.11 2.60
N LEU A 12 5.72 4.82 2.28
CA LEU A 12 4.47 4.04 2.33
C LEU A 12 3.90 3.99 3.75
N ILE A 13 4.76 3.84 4.78
CA ILE A 13 4.35 3.92 6.19
C ILE A 13 3.84 5.33 6.56
N GLU A 14 4.48 6.39 6.09
CA GLU A 14 4.02 7.77 6.31
C GLU A 14 2.65 8.00 5.69
N LEU A 15 2.44 7.55 4.45
CA LEU A 15 1.17 7.61 3.74
C LEU A 15 0.07 6.88 4.50
N SER A 16 0.34 5.65 4.97
CA SER A 16 -0.63 4.88 5.73
C SER A 16 -0.96 5.48 7.10
N ARG A 17 -0.16 6.42 7.61
CA ARG A 17 -0.40 7.12 8.89
C ARG A 17 -0.99 8.51 8.71
N ASN A 18 -1.37 8.89 7.49
CA ASN A 18 -2.01 10.17 7.25
C ASN A 18 -3.34 10.23 8.02
N LYS A 19 -3.43 11.16 8.99
CA LYS A 19 -4.61 11.35 9.85
C LYS A 19 -5.89 11.57 9.05
N ASP A 20 -5.78 12.12 7.84
CA ASP A 20 -6.93 12.36 6.98
C ASP A 20 -7.66 11.06 6.60
N LEU A 21 -6.95 9.94 6.47
CA LEU A 21 -7.53 8.61 6.18
C LEU A 21 -8.48 8.12 7.27
N TYR A 22 -8.32 8.62 8.49
CA TYR A 22 -9.01 8.15 9.70
C TYR A 22 -10.06 9.13 10.22
N LYS A 23 -10.26 10.27 9.56
CA LYS A 23 -11.11 11.37 10.06
C LYS A 23 -12.52 10.94 10.47
N ASP A 24 -13.06 9.89 9.85
CA ASP A 24 -14.42 9.39 10.09
C ASP A 24 -14.49 8.04 10.85
N PHE A 25 -13.37 7.53 11.38
CA PHE A 25 -13.34 6.26 12.10
C PHE A 25 -13.98 6.40 13.49
N LYS A 26 -14.88 5.48 13.86
CA LYS A 26 -15.53 5.49 15.19
C LYS A 26 -14.55 5.13 16.32
N ASN A 27 -13.67 4.16 16.07
CA ASN A 27 -12.65 3.70 16.99
C ASN A 27 -11.29 3.92 16.31
N GLN A 28 -10.35 4.56 17.01
CA GLN A 28 -9.10 5.05 16.45
C GLN A 28 -8.21 3.93 15.90
N ASP A 29 -7.68 4.16 14.69
CA ASP A 29 -6.35 3.79 14.18
C ASP A 29 -5.71 2.53 14.80
N ILE A 30 -6.37 1.37 14.68
CA ILE A 30 -5.78 0.10 15.10
C ILE A 30 -4.73 -0.35 14.06
N PHE A 31 -3.75 -1.14 14.50
CA PHE A 31 -2.65 -1.60 13.65
C PHE A 31 -3.14 -2.23 12.32
N SER A 32 -4.25 -2.98 12.35
CA SER A 32 -4.82 -3.60 11.15
C SER A 32 -5.31 -2.56 10.14
N ASP A 33 -5.89 -1.44 10.59
CA ASP A 33 -6.36 -0.40 9.68
C ASP A 33 -5.18 0.30 8.99
N ARG A 34 -4.12 0.63 9.76
CA ARG A 34 -2.85 1.13 9.19
C ARG A 34 -2.27 0.19 8.16
N LEU A 35 -2.29 -1.10 8.46
CA LEU A 35 -1.74 -2.11 7.58
C LEU A 35 -2.57 -2.23 6.30
N THR A 36 -3.89 -2.21 6.39
CA THR A 36 -4.75 -2.21 5.20
C THR A 36 -4.48 -0.98 4.33
N PHE A 37 -4.40 0.22 4.93
CA PHE A 37 -4.04 1.41 4.17
C PHE A 37 -2.64 1.32 3.56
N PHE A 38 -1.66 0.80 4.28
CA PHE A 38 -0.32 0.53 3.74
C PHE A 38 -0.37 -0.36 2.49
N LEU A 39 -1.11 -1.48 2.56
CA LEU A 39 -1.27 -2.42 1.45
C LEU A 39 -1.99 -1.80 0.25
N ILE A 40 -3.01 -0.96 0.48
CA ILE A 40 -3.70 -0.22 -0.60
C ILE A 40 -2.74 0.74 -1.30
N HIS A 41 -1.99 1.55 -0.55
CA HIS A 41 -0.97 2.44 -1.13
C HIS A 41 0.06 1.67 -1.95
N PHE A 42 0.54 0.56 -1.39
CA PHE A 42 1.54 -0.26 -2.06
C PHE A 42 0.98 -0.91 -3.33
N ALA A 43 -0.27 -1.37 -3.32
CA ALA A 43 -0.90 -1.97 -4.49
C ALA A 43 -1.13 -0.94 -5.61
N ILE A 44 -1.55 0.29 -5.27
CA ILE A 44 -1.65 1.40 -6.24
C ILE A 44 -0.28 1.73 -6.83
N PHE A 45 0.75 1.83 -5.99
CA PHE A 45 2.13 2.03 -6.44
C PHE A 45 2.57 0.93 -7.41
N PHE A 46 2.31 -0.33 -7.05
CA PHE A 46 2.65 -1.48 -7.89
C PHE A 46 1.91 -1.44 -9.23
N LYS A 47 0.59 -1.17 -9.24
CA LYS A 47 -0.21 -1.00 -10.46
C LYS A 47 0.39 0.05 -11.39
N VAL A 48 0.68 1.25 -10.87
CA VAL A 48 1.12 2.39 -11.69
C VAL A 48 2.44 2.10 -12.39
N PHE A 49 3.38 1.43 -11.72
CA PHE A 49 4.71 1.20 -12.27
C PHE A 49 4.90 -0.17 -12.93
N LYS A 50 3.89 -1.05 -12.90
CA LYS A 50 3.94 -2.39 -13.50
C LYS A 50 4.08 -2.32 -15.02
N ASN A 51 5.29 -2.47 -15.51
CA ASN A 51 5.62 -2.62 -16.92
C ASN A 51 6.85 -3.55 -17.09
N LYS A 52 7.20 -3.87 -18.34
CA LYS A 52 8.30 -4.79 -18.65
C LYS A 52 9.65 -4.28 -18.11
N ASP A 53 9.92 -2.98 -18.24
CA ASP A 53 11.19 -2.37 -17.87
C ASP A 53 11.40 -2.31 -16.35
N ASN A 54 10.31 -2.12 -15.60
CA ASN A 54 10.34 -2.03 -14.15
C ASN A 54 10.21 -3.39 -13.44
N ARG A 55 9.98 -4.49 -14.16
CA ARG A 55 9.65 -5.81 -13.59
C ARG A 55 10.64 -6.25 -12.51
N LYS A 56 11.95 -6.19 -12.80
CA LYS A 56 12.99 -6.60 -11.85
C LYS A 56 12.99 -5.72 -10.60
N THR A 57 12.98 -4.40 -10.80
CA THR A 57 12.97 -3.42 -9.71
C THR A 57 11.73 -3.55 -8.82
N LEU A 58 10.55 -3.79 -9.41
CA LEU A 58 9.31 -4.00 -8.65
C LEU A 58 9.33 -5.30 -7.85
N GLN A 59 9.95 -6.37 -8.38
CA GLN A 59 10.15 -7.59 -7.60
C GLN A 59 11.05 -7.33 -6.39
N GLU A 60 12.16 -6.63 -6.60
CA GLU A 60 13.07 -6.26 -5.52
C GLU A 60 12.37 -5.38 -4.44
N ILE A 61 11.51 -4.44 -4.85
CA ILE A 61 10.68 -3.63 -3.93
C ILE A 61 9.67 -4.50 -3.18
N TYR A 62 9.01 -5.44 -3.87
CA TYR A 62 8.04 -6.36 -3.27
C TYR A 62 8.71 -7.20 -2.18
N ASP A 63 9.82 -7.88 -2.52
CA ASP A 63 10.53 -8.75 -1.60
C ASP A 63 11.04 -7.96 -0.38
N PHE A 64 11.61 -6.77 -0.62
CA PHE A 64 12.06 -5.89 0.46
C PHE A 64 10.90 -5.46 1.36
N THR A 65 9.78 -5.02 0.78
CA THR A 65 8.63 -4.49 1.52
C THR A 65 8.00 -5.54 2.43
N PHE A 66 7.76 -6.75 1.92
CA PHE A 66 7.19 -7.83 2.73
C PHE A 66 8.16 -8.35 3.79
N ARG A 67 9.47 -8.36 3.51
CA ARG A 67 10.48 -8.68 4.52
C ARG A 67 10.49 -7.65 5.66
N GLN A 68 10.43 -6.34 5.36
CA GLN A 68 10.32 -5.31 6.39
C GLN A 68 9.03 -5.44 7.19
N LEU A 69 7.90 -5.70 6.52
CA LEU A 69 6.63 -5.90 7.19
C LEU A 69 6.67 -7.09 8.17
N GLU A 70 7.26 -8.23 7.77
CA GLU A 70 7.44 -9.39 8.65
C GLU A 70 8.25 -9.03 9.89
N LEU A 71 9.38 -8.34 9.72
CA LEU A 71 10.23 -7.89 10.82
C LEU A 71 9.45 -6.99 11.79
N SER A 72 8.71 -6.01 11.28
CA SER A 72 7.88 -5.13 12.12
C SER A 72 6.79 -5.89 12.90
N ILE A 73 6.19 -6.93 12.31
CA ILE A 73 5.19 -7.76 13.01
C ILE A 73 5.86 -8.59 14.12
N ARG A 74 7.05 -9.11 13.85
CA ARG A 74 7.85 -9.87 14.82
C ARG A 74 8.23 -9.02 16.03
N GLU A 75 8.59 -7.75 15.81
CA GLU A 75 8.91 -6.78 16.87
C GLU A 75 7.72 -6.47 17.80
N ILE A 76 6.47 -6.60 17.32
CA ILE A 76 5.26 -6.39 18.13
C ILE A 76 4.99 -7.57 19.09
N GLY A 77 5.77 -8.65 19.02
CA GLY A 77 5.72 -9.76 19.99
C GLY A 77 4.75 -10.89 19.61
N TYR A 78 4.38 -11.01 18.33
CA TYR A 78 3.64 -12.18 17.85
C TYR A 78 4.54 -13.42 17.84
N GLY A 79 4.02 -14.58 18.25
CA GLY A 79 4.76 -15.85 18.18
C GLY A 79 4.93 -16.34 16.73
N ASP A 80 5.99 -17.09 16.43
CA ASP A 80 6.39 -17.50 15.07
C ASP A 80 5.26 -18.11 14.22
N GLN A 81 4.46 -19.02 14.80
CA GLN A 81 3.33 -19.63 14.09
C GLN A 81 2.25 -18.60 13.70
N SER A 82 2.02 -17.61 14.56
CA SER A 82 1.04 -16.55 14.30
C SER A 82 1.54 -15.55 13.25
N ILE A 83 2.86 -15.31 13.18
CA ILE A 83 3.48 -14.45 12.16
C ILE A 83 3.27 -15.06 10.76
N ASN A 84 3.60 -16.35 10.59
CA ASN A 84 3.47 -17.02 9.28
C ASN A 84 2.03 -16.97 8.74
N LYS A 85 1.04 -17.20 9.60
CA LYS A 85 -0.37 -17.11 9.21
C LYS A 85 -0.74 -15.68 8.79
N LYS A 86 -0.37 -14.68 9.60
CA LYS A 86 -0.67 -13.27 9.32
C LYS A 86 0.00 -12.77 8.04
N MET A 87 1.27 -13.12 7.81
CA MET A 87 1.97 -12.76 6.59
C MET A 87 1.28 -13.33 5.35
N LYS A 88 0.81 -14.58 5.41
CA LYS A 88 0.02 -15.17 4.34
C LYS A 88 -1.28 -14.40 4.10
N ASP A 89 -1.99 -14.01 5.15
CA ASP A 89 -3.21 -13.22 5.05
C ASP A 89 -2.94 -11.84 4.40
N TYR A 90 -1.83 -11.18 4.76
CA TYR A 90 -1.45 -9.87 4.19
C TYR A 90 -1.00 -9.94 2.74
N ILE A 91 -0.26 -10.99 2.36
CA ILE A 91 0.11 -11.24 0.97
C ILE A 91 -1.14 -11.50 0.13
N ASN A 92 -2.09 -12.31 0.63
CA ASN A 92 -3.34 -12.58 -0.07
C ASN A 92 -4.18 -11.31 -0.24
N LEU A 93 -4.30 -10.50 0.82
CA LEU A 93 -4.99 -9.21 0.77
C LEU A 93 -4.34 -8.27 -0.26
N PHE A 94 -3.01 -8.20 -0.31
CA PHE A 94 -2.30 -7.39 -1.30
C PHE A 94 -2.61 -7.81 -2.74
N HIS A 95 -2.61 -9.12 -3.02
CA HIS A 95 -2.91 -9.64 -4.37
C HIS A 95 -4.37 -9.40 -4.74
N ASP A 96 -5.33 -9.58 -3.81
CA ASP A 96 -6.74 -9.25 -4.05
C ASP A 96 -6.91 -7.76 -4.38
N ILE A 97 -6.24 -6.87 -3.64
CA ILE A 97 -6.25 -5.43 -3.95
C ILE A 97 -5.68 -5.18 -5.35
N ILE A 98 -4.52 -5.75 -5.71
CA ILE A 98 -3.94 -5.59 -7.05
C ILE A 98 -4.94 -6.01 -8.14
N ASP A 99 -5.63 -7.14 -7.96
CA ASP A 99 -6.57 -7.65 -8.93
C ASP A 99 -7.77 -6.72 -9.11
N LYS A 100 -8.33 -6.17 -8.02
CA LYS A 100 -9.39 -5.16 -8.12
C LYS A 100 -8.91 -3.88 -8.79
N PHE A 101 -7.69 -3.45 -8.48
CA PHE A 101 -7.11 -2.24 -9.05
C PHE A 101 -6.65 -2.44 -10.49
N HIS A 102 -6.48 -3.66 -10.99
CA HIS A 102 -6.06 -3.91 -12.37
C HIS A 102 -6.95 -3.18 -13.39
N PHE A 103 -8.27 -3.31 -13.24
CA PHE A 103 -9.29 -2.69 -14.09
C PHE A 103 -9.70 -1.29 -13.65
N TRP A 104 -9.00 -0.67 -12.70
CA TRP A 104 -9.42 0.59 -12.05
C TRP A 104 -9.79 1.70 -13.03
N ASP A 105 -9.02 1.86 -14.11
CA ASP A 105 -9.24 2.94 -15.09
C ASP A 105 -10.53 2.74 -15.92
N ASP A 106 -11.06 1.51 -15.99
CA ASP A 106 -12.28 1.13 -16.72
C ASP A 106 -13.55 1.22 -15.86
N LEU A 107 -13.41 1.46 -14.55
CA LEU A 107 -14.53 1.47 -13.60
C LEU A 107 -15.15 2.86 -13.46
N ASN A 108 -16.48 2.89 -13.30
CA ASN A 108 -17.20 4.09 -12.89
C ASN A 108 -16.95 4.45 -11.41
N LYS A 109 -17.40 5.63 -11.01
CA LYS A 109 -17.16 6.17 -9.66
C LYS A 109 -17.78 5.26 -8.58
N GLU A 110 -18.98 4.77 -8.81
CA GLU A 110 -19.73 3.94 -7.87
C GLU A 110 -18.97 2.64 -7.59
N ARG A 111 -18.50 1.95 -8.64
CA ARG A 111 -17.77 0.68 -8.48
C ARG A 111 -16.41 0.87 -7.81
N LYS A 112 -15.74 1.98 -8.09
CA LYS A 112 -14.50 2.36 -7.39
C LYS A 112 -14.73 2.59 -5.89
N GLN A 113 -15.83 3.26 -5.54
CA GLN A 113 -16.21 3.45 -4.13
C GLN A 113 -16.48 2.11 -3.44
N GLU A 114 -17.21 1.20 -4.08
CA GLU A 114 -17.47 -0.15 -3.54
C GLU A 114 -16.18 -0.91 -3.25
N ILE A 115 -15.21 -0.89 -4.18
CA ILE A 115 -13.92 -1.54 -3.99
C ILE A 115 -13.19 -0.99 -2.77
N ILE A 116 -13.14 0.34 -2.61
CA ILE A 116 -12.47 0.96 -1.46
C ILE A 116 -13.16 0.55 -0.16
N VAL A 117 -14.49 0.62 -0.10
CA VAL A 117 -15.28 0.28 1.10
C VAL A 117 -15.04 -1.17 1.54
N ASN A 118 -14.89 -2.10 0.60
CA ASN A 118 -14.63 -3.51 0.91
C ASN A 118 -13.35 -3.71 1.72
N TYR A 119 -12.35 -2.85 1.54
CA TYR A 119 -11.10 -2.90 2.30
C TYR A 119 -11.09 -1.95 3.50
N THR A 120 -11.86 -0.86 3.45
CA THR A 120 -11.87 0.19 4.47
C THR A 120 -13.18 0.21 5.24
N SER A 121 -13.73 -0.94 5.60
CA SER A 121 -15.06 -1.09 6.22
C SER A 121 -15.22 -0.31 7.54
N SER A 122 -14.12 0.01 8.22
CA SER A 122 -14.06 0.90 9.39
C SER A 122 -14.37 2.38 9.08
N SER A 123 -14.32 2.78 7.80
CA SER A 123 -14.59 4.14 7.32
C SER A 123 -16.06 4.36 7.00
N LYS A 124 -16.63 5.49 7.48
CA LYS A 124 -18.02 5.87 7.18
C LYS A 124 -18.21 6.56 5.83
N LYS A 125 -17.16 7.09 5.19
CA LYS A 125 -17.27 7.89 3.96
C LYS A 125 -16.35 7.36 2.86
N SER A 126 -16.95 6.65 1.92
CA SER A 126 -16.27 6.10 0.74
C SER A 126 -15.78 7.17 -0.25
N SER A 127 -16.48 8.30 -0.34
CA SER A 127 -16.17 9.37 -1.30
C SER A 127 -14.84 10.05 -1.03
N PHE A 128 -14.57 10.42 0.24
CA PHE A 128 -13.31 11.06 0.62
C PHE A 128 -12.11 10.14 0.34
N LEU A 129 -12.21 8.86 0.72
CA LEU A 129 -11.15 7.89 0.47
C LEU A 129 -10.93 7.66 -1.02
N LEU A 130 -12.00 7.64 -1.83
CA LEU A 130 -11.86 7.59 -3.28
C LEU A 130 -11.08 8.79 -3.82
N ASP A 131 -11.47 9.99 -3.45
CA ASP A 131 -10.82 11.22 -3.94
C ASP A 131 -9.34 11.26 -3.51
N TYR A 132 -9.04 10.79 -2.31
CA TYR A 132 -7.67 10.62 -1.81
C TYR A 132 -6.86 9.65 -2.66
N PHE A 133 -7.36 8.43 -2.90
CA PHE A 133 -6.61 7.40 -3.63
C PHE A 133 -6.47 7.72 -5.12
N GLU A 134 -7.48 8.36 -5.74
CA GLU A 134 -7.37 8.88 -7.11
C GLU A 134 -6.29 9.96 -7.20
N SER A 135 -6.28 10.90 -6.25
CA SER A 135 -5.25 11.95 -6.19
C SER A 135 -3.86 11.35 -6.02
N PHE A 136 -3.72 10.33 -5.17
CA PHE A 136 -2.47 9.60 -4.98
C PHE A 136 -2.03 8.90 -6.29
N LEU A 137 -2.92 8.15 -6.94
CA LEU A 137 -2.65 7.47 -8.21
C LEU A 137 -2.21 8.45 -9.29
N ILE A 138 -2.91 9.58 -9.44
CA ILE A 138 -2.55 10.65 -10.38
C ILE A 138 -1.17 11.23 -10.04
N SER A 139 -0.86 11.44 -8.76
CA SER A 139 0.46 11.95 -8.34
C SER A 139 1.61 11.01 -8.71
N LEU A 140 1.39 9.69 -8.64
CA LEU A 140 2.38 8.68 -9.05
C LEU A 140 2.62 8.70 -10.56
N LYS A 141 1.56 8.81 -11.36
CA LYS A 141 1.64 8.86 -12.83
C LYS A 141 2.45 10.06 -13.35
N LYS A 142 2.65 11.12 -12.55
CA LYS A 142 3.43 12.31 -12.93
C LYS A 142 4.95 12.10 -12.92
N ASN A 143 5.41 10.97 -12.39
CA ASN A 143 6.82 10.74 -12.10
C ASN A 143 7.24 9.31 -12.53
N THR A 144 8.54 9.08 -12.67
CA THR A 144 9.06 7.73 -12.99
C THR A 144 9.30 6.92 -11.71
N LEU A 145 9.28 5.59 -11.80
CA LEU A 145 9.67 4.70 -10.69
C LEU A 145 11.03 5.10 -10.11
N ASN A 146 11.98 5.43 -10.99
CA ASN A 146 13.32 5.88 -10.59
C ASN A 146 13.29 7.13 -9.72
N SER A 147 12.35 8.07 -9.88
CA SER A 147 12.30 9.25 -9.01
C SER A 147 11.95 8.90 -7.55
N TYR A 148 11.09 7.89 -7.35
CA TYR A 148 10.70 7.40 -6.02
C TYR A 148 11.79 6.56 -5.35
N ILE A 149 12.71 5.98 -6.14
CA ILE A 149 13.84 5.19 -5.65
C ILE A 149 15.10 6.05 -5.51
N LYS A 150 15.36 6.97 -6.45
CA LYS A 150 16.59 7.79 -6.56
C LYS A 150 16.53 9.15 -5.88
N SER A 151 15.37 9.67 -5.45
CA SER A 151 15.35 10.91 -4.66
C SER A 151 16.17 10.79 -3.35
N VAL A 152 16.73 9.60 -3.10
CA VAL A 152 17.52 9.24 -1.95
C VAL A 152 18.92 8.73 -2.31
N ILE A 153 19.57 9.37 -3.27
CA ILE A 153 21.03 9.48 -3.27
C ILE A 153 21.35 10.97 -3.30
N LYS A 154 21.23 11.63 -2.15
CA LYS A 154 22.07 12.79 -1.88
C LYS A 154 23.30 12.24 -1.17
N ASN A 155 24.42 12.24 -1.88
CA ASN A 155 25.74 12.10 -1.29
C ASN A 155 25.97 13.18 -0.24
#